data_AF-A0A3S9QMX8-F1
#
_entry.id   AF-A0A3S9QMX8-F1
#
_cell.length_a   1.000
_cell.length_b   1.000
_cell.length_c   1.000
_cell.angle_alpha   90.00
_cell.angle_beta   90.00
_cell.angle_gamma   90.00
#
_symmetry.space_group_name_H-M   'P 1'
#
loop_
_entity.id
_entity.type
_entity.pdbx_description
1 polymer ?
#
loop_
_entity_poly.entity_id
_entity_poly.type
_entity_poly.pdbx_seq_one_letter_code
_entity_poly.pdbx_strand_id
1 'polypeptide(L)'
;MLLWENPRLQQWVRGGDYIFVEGYFVRNSTRYVRLDTQGAFRLKPAAKKNPTKAFLRIDSILTKDYVGLDKDLDGLFHLEHRQGVDKRIIYLDPAHQATPDDRDDQKVYAAAANSLSLALAEDARLEEIIGNRQLSLCQSIWELFEYKGIRYPASFRERTGLYDAMFNKIKNGKMSTLSKDSLMAICVGLGLNAYALTRLAEKAGIHLNRDRMPDGMYLTLLERFPGLSLYDANGILEAQGMAPLGSVDRSR
;
A
#
# COMPACT_ATOMS: atom_id res chain seq x y z
N MET A 1 -9.52 -18.54 11.72
CA MET A 1 -8.52 -17.73 12.46
C MET A 1 -9.16 -16.73 13.44
N LEU A 2 -10.47 -16.83 13.69
CA LEU A 2 -11.31 -15.83 14.39
C LEU A 2 -11.03 -15.62 15.89
N LEU A 3 -10.55 -16.67 16.56
CA LEU A 3 -10.39 -16.71 18.03
C LEU A 3 -9.08 -16.06 18.50
N TRP A 4 -8.13 -15.85 17.59
CA TRP A 4 -6.81 -15.30 17.89
C TRP A 4 -6.74 -13.80 17.64
N GLU A 5 -7.64 -13.26 16.81
CA GLU A 5 -7.64 -11.87 16.34
C GLU A 5 -8.59 -10.97 17.14
N ASN A 6 -9.46 -11.55 17.99
CA ASN A 6 -10.38 -10.80 18.83
C ASN A 6 -10.10 -11.10 20.32
N PRO A 7 -9.38 -10.23 21.04
CA PRO A 7 -8.97 -10.46 22.43
C PRO A 7 -10.15 -10.68 23.38
N ARG A 8 -11.30 -10.04 23.13
CA ARG A 8 -12.53 -10.22 23.94
C ARG A 8 -13.22 -11.54 23.66
N LEU A 9 -13.37 -11.94 22.41
CA LEU A 9 -13.91 -13.26 22.05
C LEU A 9 -12.99 -14.37 22.56
N GLN A 10 -11.68 -14.15 22.43
CA GLN A 10 -10.67 -15.03 23.01
C GLN A 10 -10.84 -15.11 24.53
N GLN A 11 -11.06 -14.00 25.21
CA GLN A 11 -11.33 -13.95 26.64
C GLN A 11 -12.64 -14.67 27.01
N TRP A 12 -13.70 -14.56 26.21
CA TRP A 12 -14.96 -15.27 26.47
C TRP A 12 -14.83 -16.77 26.27
N VAL A 13 -14.12 -17.21 25.23
CA VAL A 13 -13.92 -18.62 24.96
C VAL A 13 -12.91 -19.24 25.93
N ARG A 14 -11.80 -18.56 26.21
CA ARG A 14 -10.78 -19.02 27.18
C ARG A 14 -11.24 -18.91 28.62
N GLY A 15 -12.02 -17.87 28.94
CA GLY A 15 -12.66 -17.68 30.24
C GLY A 15 -13.79 -18.67 30.49
N GLY A 16 -14.17 -19.44 29.47
CA GLY A 16 -15.22 -20.44 29.57
C GLY A 16 -16.60 -19.83 29.74
N ASP A 17 -16.84 -18.59 29.30
CA ASP A 17 -18.14 -17.92 29.37
C ASP A 17 -19.17 -18.58 28.45
N TYR A 18 -18.69 -19.27 27.40
CA TYR A 18 -19.49 -20.07 26.47
C TYR A 18 -18.87 -21.44 26.26
N ILE A 19 -19.71 -22.47 26.16
CA ILE A 19 -19.34 -23.87 25.91
C ILE A 19 -20.17 -24.44 24.75
N PHE A 20 -19.56 -25.36 24.00
CA PHE A 20 -20.24 -26.01 22.87
C PHE A 20 -21.09 -27.19 23.36
N VAL A 21 -22.41 -27.10 23.17
CA VAL A 21 -23.39 -28.07 23.69
C VAL A 21 -24.48 -28.29 22.65
N GLU A 22 -24.67 -29.54 22.24
CA GLU A 22 -25.73 -29.96 21.31
C GLU A 22 -25.81 -29.13 20.01
N GLY A 23 -24.66 -28.74 19.46
CA GLY A 23 -24.58 -27.96 18.20
C GLY A 23 -24.59 -26.44 18.37
N TYR A 24 -24.64 -25.93 19.60
CA TYR A 24 -24.70 -24.49 19.88
C TYR A 24 -23.55 -24.04 20.78
N PHE A 25 -23.09 -22.81 20.60
CA PHE A 25 -22.28 -22.12 21.62
C PHE A 25 -23.22 -21.51 22.66
N VAL A 26 -23.22 -22.07 23.87
CA VAL A 26 -24.17 -21.76 24.94
C VAL A 26 -23.44 -21.09 26.08
N ARG A 27 -24.05 -20.06 26.68
CA ARG A 27 -23.50 -19.42 27.87
C ARG A 27 -23.29 -20.47 28.96
N ASN A 28 -22.06 -20.58 29.45
CA ASN A 28 -21.65 -21.54 30.47
C ASN A 28 -22.23 -21.16 31.83
N SER A 29 -23.50 -21.46 31.99
CA SER A 29 -24.27 -21.19 33.19
C SER A 29 -25.08 -22.43 33.54
N THR A 30 -25.09 -22.78 34.82
CA THR A 30 -25.94 -23.85 35.36
C THR A 30 -27.43 -23.62 35.11
N ARG A 31 -27.84 -22.40 34.72
CA ARG A 31 -29.19 -22.10 34.24
C ARG A 31 -29.50 -22.75 32.89
N TYR A 32 -28.52 -22.83 32.00
CA TYR A 32 -28.70 -23.22 30.60
C TYR A 32 -28.11 -24.58 30.25
N VAL A 33 -27.11 -25.04 31.01
CA VAL A 33 -26.41 -26.29 30.75
C VAL A 33 -26.43 -27.20 31.99
N ARG A 34 -26.47 -28.52 31.78
CA ARG A 34 -26.30 -29.56 32.81
C ARG A 34 -25.30 -30.61 32.33
N LEU A 35 -24.70 -31.34 33.27
CA LEU A 35 -23.98 -32.58 32.98
C LEU A 35 -24.99 -33.75 33.05
N ASP A 36 -24.91 -34.68 32.12
CA ASP A 36 -25.61 -35.96 32.23
C ASP A 36 -24.82 -36.98 33.05
N THR A 37 -25.40 -38.16 33.26
CA THR A 37 -24.80 -39.26 34.04
C THR A 37 -23.53 -39.82 33.40
N GLN A 38 -23.24 -39.47 32.15
CA GLN A 38 -22.03 -39.87 31.42
C GLN A 38 -20.99 -38.75 31.38
N GLY A 39 -21.24 -37.62 32.06
CA GLY A 39 -20.33 -36.48 32.12
C GLY A 39 -20.36 -35.58 30.88
N ALA A 40 -21.32 -35.76 29.97
CA ALA A 40 -21.48 -34.90 28.80
C ALA A 40 -22.38 -33.69 29.10
N PHE A 41 -22.04 -32.53 28.54
CA PHE A 41 -22.88 -31.34 28.65
C PHE A 41 -24.15 -31.47 27.80
N ARG A 42 -25.29 -31.11 28.39
CA ARG A 42 -26.63 -31.15 27.79
C ARG A 42 -27.37 -29.84 28.02
N LEU A 43 -28.19 -29.44 27.06
CA LEU A 43 -29.05 -28.25 27.20
C LEU A 43 -30.14 -28.49 28.25
N LYS A 44 -30.36 -27.49 29.11
CA LYS A 44 -31.57 -27.43 29.93
C LYS A 44 -32.75 -26.86 29.12
N PRO A 45 -34.00 -27.19 29.48
CA PRO A 45 -35.19 -26.61 28.84
C PRO A 45 -35.20 -25.08 28.85
N ALA A 46 -34.60 -24.46 29.88
CA ALA A 46 -34.49 -23.01 29.99
C ALA A 46 -33.65 -22.37 28.87
N ALA A 47 -32.65 -23.08 28.33
CA ALA A 47 -31.86 -22.61 27.20
C ALA A 47 -32.70 -22.63 25.91
N LYS A 48 -33.46 -23.71 25.70
CA LYS A 48 -34.36 -23.87 24.54
C LYS A 48 -35.54 -22.88 24.59
N LYS A 49 -36.03 -22.53 25.78
CA LYS A 49 -37.09 -21.52 25.98
C LYS A 49 -36.63 -20.08 25.79
N ASN A 50 -35.34 -19.78 25.97
CA ASN A 50 -34.79 -18.42 25.85
C ASN A 50 -33.49 -18.41 25.03
N PRO A 51 -33.53 -18.82 23.75
CA PRO A 51 -32.34 -18.98 22.92
C PRO A 51 -31.54 -17.68 22.79
N THR A 52 -32.20 -16.53 22.69
CA THR A 52 -31.55 -15.21 22.59
C THR A 52 -30.69 -14.84 23.81
N LYS A 53 -31.00 -15.38 24.99
CA LYS A 53 -30.23 -15.14 26.22
C LYS A 53 -29.23 -16.25 26.54
N ALA A 54 -29.40 -17.41 25.89
CA ALA A 54 -28.66 -18.63 26.17
C ALA A 54 -27.58 -18.93 25.12
N PHE A 55 -27.82 -18.60 23.84
CA PHE A 55 -26.97 -18.97 22.73
C PHE A 55 -26.23 -17.78 22.15
N LEU A 56 -24.98 -18.00 21.76
CA LEU A 56 -24.26 -17.11 20.87
C LEU A 56 -24.85 -17.26 19.46
N ARG A 57 -25.52 -16.23 18.96
CA ARG A 57 -25.99 -16.20 17.57
C ARG A 57 -24.86 -15.76 16.67
N ILE A 58 -24.61 -16.56 15.64
CA ILE A 58 -23.71 -16.25 14.53
C ILE A 58 -24.61 -16.27 13.30
N ASP A 59 -24.99 -15.07 12.83
CA ASP A 59 -25.83 -14.90 11.65
C ASP A 59 -24.95 -14.30 10.53
N SER A 60 -25.15 -14.76 9.29
CA SER A 60 -24.61 -14.10 8.10
C SER A 60 -25.63 -13.06 7.62
N ILE A 61 -25.22 -11.79 7.52
CA ILE A 61 -26.10 -10.69 7.13
C ILE A 61 -25.51 -10.03 5.88
N LEU A 62 -26.35 -9.81 4.87
CA LEU A 62 -26.00 -9.02 3.70
C LEU A 62 -26.23 -7.53 4.04
N THR A 63 -25.17 -6.79 4.37
CA THR A 63 -25.26 -5.35 4.65
C THR A 63 -25.26 -4.54 3.36
N LYS A 64 -26.04 -3.45 3.35
CA LYS A 64 -25.96 -2.41 2.32
C LYS A 64 -25.26 -1.21 2.92
N ASP A 65 -24.16 -0.77 2.30
CA ASP A 65 -23.45 0.43 2.72
C ASP A 65 -24.30 1.68 2.47
N TYR A 66 -24.37 2.57 3.45
CA TYR A 66 -24.94 3.91 3.31
C TYR A 66 -24.24 4.91 4.24
N VAL A 67 -24.37 6.19 3.91
CA VAL A 67 -23.81 7.32 4.65
C VAL A 67 -24.52 7.45 6.00
N GLY A 68 -24.03 6.70 7.00
CA GLY A 68 -24.65 6.60 8.33
C GLY A 68 -24.44 5.24 9.00
N LEU A 69 -24.09 4.20 8.22
CA LEU A 69 -23.92 2.84 8.72
C LEU A 69 -22.93 2.76 9.89
N ASP A 70 -21.78 3.44 9.80
CA ASP A 70 -20.78 3.44 10.88
C ASP A 70 -21.29 4.09 12.18
N LYS A 71 -22.17 5.10 12.09
CA LYS A 71 -22.83 5.71 13.25
C LYS A 71 -23.89 4.80 13.84
N ASP A 72 -24.66 4.12 12.98
CA ASP A 72 -25.75 3.24 13.40
C ASP A 72 -25.22 1.90 13.97
N LEU A 73 -24.00 1.52 13.61
CA LEU A 73 -23.28 0.37 14.16
C LEU A 73 -22.48 0.71 15.42
N ASP A 74 -22.39 1.98 15.82
CA ASP A 74 -21.68 2.40 17.02
C ASP A 74 -22.37 1.82 18.27
N GLY A 75 -21.69 0.89 18.95
CA GLY A 75 -22.22 0.12 20.09
C GLY A 75 -22.63 -1.33 19.79
N LEU A 76 -22.60 -1.79 18.53
CA LEU A 76 -22.85 -3.18 18.15
C LEU A 76 -21.54 -3.94 17.89
N PHE A 77 -21.20 -4.88 18.77
CA PHE A 77 -20.16 -5.87 18.49
C PHE A 77 -20.71 -6.92 17.52
N HIS A 78 -20.22 -6.93 16.29
CA HIS A 78 -20.52 -7.99 15.33
C HIS A 78 -19.23 -8.61 14.82
N LEU A 79 -19.38 -9.83 14.32
CA LEU A 79 -18.29 -10.65 13.86
C LEU A 79 -18.42 -10.81 12.35
N GLU A 80 -17.53 -10.16 11.62
CA GLU A 80 -17.56 -10.15 10.16
C GLU A 80 -16.55 -11.16 9.61
N HIS A 81 -16.99 -12.00 8.68
CA HIS A 81 -16.13 -12.85 7.88
C HIS A 81 -16.08 -12.28 6.47
N ARG A 82 -15.07 -11.45 6.20
CA ARG A 82 -14.86 -10.91 4.85
C ARG A 82 -14.16 -11.96 3.98
N GLN A 83 -14.86 -12.43 2.95
CA GLN A 83 -14.29 -13.16 1.82
C GLN A 83 -14.35 -12.25 0.60
N GLY A 84 -13.31 -12.27 -0.23
CA GLY A 84 -13.24 -11.45 -1.43
C GLY A 84 -11.79 -11.08 -1.76
N VAL A 85 -11.62 -10.31 -2.83
CA VAL A 85 -10.32 -9.84 -3.30
C VAL A 85 -9.75 -8.79 -2.35
N ASP A 86 -8.43 -8.80 -2.15
CA ASP A 86 -7.74 -7.73 -1.42
C ASP A 86 -8.06 -6.37 -2.07
N LYS A 87 -8.56 -5.41 -1.27
CA LYS A 87 -8.98 -4.10 -1.79
C LYS A 87 -7.89 -3.39 -2.59
N ARG A 88 -6.61 -3.61 -2.27
CA ARG A 88 -5.48 -3.02 -3.02
C ARG A 88 -5.49 -3.47 -4.49
N ILE A 89 -5.91 -4.70 -4.75
CA ILE A 89 -6.00 -5.28 -6.10
C ILE A 89 -7.22 -4.71 -6.84
N ILE A 90 -8.34 -4.49 -6.14
CA ILE A 90 -9.56 -3.86 -6.70
C ILE A 90 -9.23 -2.48 -7.27
N TYR A 91 -8.47 -1.66 -6.53
CA TYR A 91 -8.10 -0.30 -6.95
C TYR A 91 -7.11 -0.25 -8.14
N LEU A 92 -6.54 -1.37 -8.57
CA LEU A 92 -5.69 -1.42 -9.77
C LEU A 92 -6.51 -1.31 -11.06
N ASP A 93 -7.80 -1.65 -11.04
CA ASP A 93 -8.70 -1.38 -12.16
C ASP A 93 -9.23 0.07 -12.05
N PRO A 94 -8.95 0.94 -13.04
CA PRO A 94 -9.44 2.32 -13.05
C PRO A 94 -10.96 2.43 -12.87
N ALA A 95 -11.73 1.46 -13.36
CA ALA A 95 -13.19 1.46 -13.23
C ALA A 95 -13.66 1.34 -11.76
N HIS A 96 -12.83 0.80 -10.88
CA HIS A 96 -13.14 0.55 -9.48
C HIS A 96 -12.49 1.57 -8.52
N GLN A 97 -11.80 2.60 -9.03
CA GLN A 97 -11.15 3.62 -8.21
C GLN A 97 -12.13 4.60 -7.54
N ALA A 98 -13.24 4.92 -8.20
CA ALA A 98 -14.30 5.79 -7.65
C ALA A 98 -15.33 5.01 -6.82
N THR A 99 -15.63 3.78 -7.23
CA THR A 99 -16.58 2.88 -6.56
C THR A 99 -16.01 1.46 -6.60
N PRO A 100 -15.37 0.99 -5.52
CA PRO A 100 -14.84 -0.37 -5.45
C PRO A 100 -15.97 -1.38 -5.61
N ASP A 101 -15.84 -2.29 -6.58
CA ASP A 101 -16.76 -3.41 -6.78
C ASP A 101 -15.94 -4.70 -6.82
N ASP A 102 -16.31 -5.65 -5.98
CA ASP A 102 -15.68 -6.97 -5.83
C ASP A 102 -16.56 -8.09 -6.40
N ARG A 103 -17.60 -7.76 -7.18
CA ARG A 103 -18.51 -8.77 -7.74
C ARG A 103 -17.90 -9.59 -8.89
N ASP A 104 -16.79 -9.13 -9.47
CA ASP A 104 -16.07 -9.81 -10.56
C ASP A 104 -14.58 -9.93 -10.26
N ASP A 105 -14.26 -10.87 -9.36
CA ASP A 105 -12.89 -11.22 -8.97
C ASP A 105 -11.98 -11.47 -10.19
N GLN A 106 -12.49 -12.12 -11.24
CA GLN A 106 -11.69 -12.50 -12.40
C GLN A 106 -11.24 -11.27 -13.20
N LYS A 107 -12.13 -10.29 -13.39
CA LYS A 107 -11.78 -9.02 -14.01
C LYS A 107 -10.77 -8.24 -13.17
N VAL A 108 -10.97 -8.20 -11.84
CA VAL A 108 -10.03 -7.52 -10.92
C VAL A 108 -8.64 -8.16 -10.97
N TYR A 109 -8.55 -9.49 -10.94
CA TYR A 109 -7.27 -10.19 -11.07
C TYR A 109 -6.63 -10.00 -12.44
N ALA A 110 -7.41 -9.97 -13.52
CA ALA A 110 -6.88 -9.69 -14.86
C ALA A 110 -6.31 -8.27 -14.96
N ALA A 111 -6.99 -7.27 -14.38
CA ALA A 111 -6.48 -5.90 -14.32
C ALA A 111 -5.16 -5.82 -13.53
N ALA A 112 -5.07 -6.50 -12.39
CA ALA A 112 -3.84 -6.58 -11.60
C ALA A 112 -2.71 -7.29 -12.36
N ALA A 113 -2.98 -8.40 -13.03
CA ALA A 113 -1.99 -9.12 -13.83
C ALA A 113 -1.48 -8.27 -15.00
N ASN A 114 -2.36 -7.51 -15.65
CA ASN A 114 -1.98 -6.56 -16.70
C ASN A 114 -1.10 -5.43 -16.14
N SER A 115 -1.47 -4.86 -14.98
CA SER A 115 -0.66 -3.84 -14.30
C SER A 115 0.75 -4.35 -13.98
N LEU A 116 0.88 -5.57 -13.44
CA LEU A 116 2.17 -6.20 -13.17
C LEU A 116 2.98 -6.44 -14.45
N SER A 117 2.32 -6.88 -15.53
CA SER A 117 2.99 -7.10 -16.83
C SER A 117 3.54 -5.78 -17.41
N LEU A 118 2.79 -4.68 -17.28
CA LEU A 118 3.27 -3.35 -17.66
C LEU A 118 4.45 -2.90 -16.82
N ALA A 119 4.42 -3.13 -15.50
CA ALA A 119 5.53 -2.82 -14.61
C ALA A 119 6.81 -3.61 -14.98
N LEU A 120 6.69 -4.89 -15.31
CA LEU A 120 7.81 -5.71 -15.79
C LEU A 120 8.39 -5.21 -17.12
N ALA A 121 7.52 -4.80 -18.05
CA ALA A 121 7.95 -4.24 -19.33
C ALA A 121 8.67 -2.90 -19.14
N GLU A 122 8.17 -2.06 -18.22
CA GLU A 122 8.81 -0.81 -17.82
C GLU A 122 10.20 -1.06 -17.22
N ASP A 123 10.32 -2.00 -16.27
CA ASP A 123 11.62 -2.35 -15.66
C ASP A 123 12.64 -2.84 -16.70
N ALA A 124 12.20 -3.64 -17.67
CA ALA A 124 13.06 -4.09 -18.76
C ALA A 124 13.56 -2.92 -19.63
N ARG A 125 12.71 -1.93 -19.92
CA ARG A 125 13.10 -0.72 -20.66
C ARG A 125 14.05 0.17 -19.85
N LEU A 126 13.81 0.32 -18.55
CA LEU A 126 14.72 1.06 -17.68
C LEU A 126 16.11 0.41 -17.64
N GLU A 127 16.20 -0.92 -17.59
CA GLU A 127 17.50 -1.60 -17.64
C GLU A 127 18.19 -1.48 -18.99
N GLU A 128 17.46 -1.52 -20.10
CA GLU A 128 18.03 -1.29 -21.43
C GLU A 128 18.72 0.08 -21.53
N ILE A 129 18.10 1.13 -20.97
CA ILE A 129 18.63 2.50 -21.02
C ILE A 129 19.76 2.72 -19.99
N ILE A 130 19.53 2.32 -18.73
CA ILE A 130 20.44 2.63 -17.61
C ILE A 130 21.62 1.65 -17.56
N GLY A 131 21.37 0.37 -17.87
CA GLY A 131 22.37 -0.69 -17.92
C GLY A 131 23.34 -0.60 -19.11
N ASN A 132 23.05 0.26 -20.10
CA ASN A 132 23.93 0.45 -21.25
C ASN A 132 25.26 1.10 -20.85
N ARG A 133 26.33 0.28 -20.86
CA ARG A 133 27.69 0.68 -20.49
C ARG A 133 28.36 1.65 -21.47
N GLN A 134 27.84 1.77 -22.70
CA GLN A 134 28.38 2.68 -23.72
C GLN A 134 27.89 4.12 -23.52
N LEU A 135 26.76 4.29 -22.84
CA LEU A 135 26.23 5.61 -22.54
C LEU A 135 26.97 6.19 -21.31
N SER A 136 27.21 7.50 -21.30
CA SER A 136 27.55 8.25 -20.09
C SER A 136 26.32 8.45 -19.19
N LEU A 137 26.49 8.95 -17.97
CA LEU A 137 25.38 9.29 -17.07
C LEU A 137 24.40 10.28 -17.74
N CYS A 138 24.92 11.37 -18.32
CA CYS A 138 24.10 12.38 -19.00
C CYS A 138 23.31 11.79 -20.17
N GLN A 139 23.93 10.92 -20.97
CA GLN A 139 23.26 10.26 -22.08
C GLN A 139 22.15 9.33 -21.61
N SER A 140 22.38 8.50 -20.58
CA SER A 140 21.29 7.66 -20.02
C SER A 140 20.14 8.50 -19.46
N ILE A 141 20.42 9.61 -18.77
CA ILE A 141 19.36 10.51 -18.28
C ILE A 141 18.62 11.18 -19.45
N TRP A 142 19.32 11.55 -20.52
CA TRP A 142 18.70 12.12 -21.71
C TRP A 142 17.77 11.12 -22.42
N GLU A 143 18.20 9.88 -22.60
CA GLU A 143 17.35 8.80 -23.14
C GLU A 143 16.11 8.57 -22.26
N LEU A 144 16.26 8.63 -20.93
CA LEU A 144 15.13 8.57 -20.01
C LEU A 144 14.18 9.77 -20.17
N PHE A 145 14.69 10.96 -20.46
CA PHE A 145 13.85 12.12 -20.75
C PHE A 145 13.01 11.89 -22.01
N GLU A 146 13.63 11.39 -23.08
CA GLU A 146 12.93 11.08 -24.33
C GLU A 146 11.87 10.00 -24.11
N TYR A 147 12.22 8.93 -23.40
CA TYR A 147 11.31 7.84 -23.06
C TYR A 147 10.11 8.31 -22.21
N LYS A 148 10.35 9.18 -21.22
CA LYS A 148 9.31 9.74 -20.33
C LYS A 148 8.65 11.01 -20.88
N GLY A 149 8.92 11.38 -22.14
CA GLY A 149 8.29 12.50 -22.82
C GLY A 149 8.71 13.90 -22.34
N ILE A 150 9.84 14.05 -21.64
CA ILE A 150 10.39 15.35 -21.25
C ILE A 150 11.17 15.95 -22.42
N ARG A 151 10.58 16.91 -23.13
CA ARG A 151 11.17 17.53 -24.33
C ARG A 151 11.74 18.93 -24.11
N TYR A 152 11.27 19.64 -23.08
CA TYR A 152 11.56 21.06 -22.89
C TYR A 152 12.05 21.36 -21.47
N PRO A 153 12.88 22.40 -21.29
CA PRO A 153 13.33 22.81 -19.95
C PRO A 153 12.18 23.12 -18.99
N ALA A 154 11.09 23.72 -19.48
CA ALA A 154 9.92 24.06 -18.65
C ALA A 154 9.26 22.82 -18.05
N SER A 155 9.01 21.77 -18.84
CA SER A 155 8.42 20.52 -18.34
C SER A 155 9.39 19.74 -17.45
N PHE A 156 10.70 19.84 -17.70
CA PHE A 156 11.70 19.32 -16.76
C PHE A 156 11.64 20.04 -15.41
N ARG A 157 11.59 21.37 -15.41
CA ARG A 157 11.53 22.18 -14.18
C ARG A 157 10.26 21.93 -13.40
N GLU A 158 9.12 21.87 -14.08
CA GLU A 158 7.83 21.56 -13.46
C GLU A 158 7.84 20.20 -12.75
N ARG A 159 8.38 19.17 -13.42
CA ARG A 159 8.37 17.79 -12.89
C ARG A 159 9.42 17.54 -11.82
N THR A 160 10.60 18.15 -11.94
CA THR A 160 11.76 17.83 -11.08
C THR A 160 12.11 18.94 -10.08
N GLY A 161 11.55 20.14 -10.26
CA GLY A 161 11.91 21.32 -9.48
C GLY A 161 13.32 21.83 -9.75
N LEU A 162 14.04 21.28 -10.73
CA LEU A 162 15.43 21.64 -11.04
C LEU A 162 15.51 22.71 -12.12
N TYR A 163 16.50 23.59 -12.05
CA TYR A 163 16.67 24.68 -13.01
C TYR A 163 16.89 24.21 -14.46
N ASP A 164 16.41 25.00 -15.43
CA ASP A 164 16.63 24.79 -16.88
C ASP A 164 18.11 24.65 -17.26
N ALA A 165 19.01 25.32 -16.52
CA ALA A 165 20.44 25.19 -16.75
C ALA A 165 20.92 23.74 -16.56
N MET A 166 20.32 22.98 -15.64
CA MET A 166 20.63 21.56 -15.45
C MET A 166 20.14 20.73 -16.63
N PHE A 167 18.92 20.97 -17.12
CA PHE A 167 18.40 20.34 -18.34
C PHE A 167 19.36 20.53 -19.52
N ASN A 168 19.79 21.77 -19.76
CA ASN A 168 20.71 22.09 -20.84
C ASN A 168 22.10 21.45 -20.66
N LYS A 169 22.57 21.31 -19.42
CA LYS A 169 23.84 20.61 -19.14
C LYS A 169 23.74 19.11 -19.40
N ILE A 170 22.63 18.47 -19.01
CA ILE A 170 22.35 17.05 -19.30
C ILE A 170 22.32 16.84 -20.81
N LYS A 171 21.50 17.62 -21.53
CA LYS A 171 21.36 17.54 -22.99
C LYS A 171 22.70 17.62 -23.73
N ASN A 172 23.56 18.53 -23.29
CA ASN A 172 24.86 18.77 -23.93
C ASN A 172 25.99 17.87 -23.40
N GLY A 173 25.71 16.93 -22.48
CA GLY A 173 26.73 16.07 -21.87
C GLY A 173 27.77 16.82 -21.02
N LYS A 174 27.43 18.03 -20.53
CA LYS A 174 28.37 18.93 -19.82
C LYS A 174 28.31 18.81 -18.30
N MET A 175 27.58 17.84 -17.76
CA MET A 175 27.46 17.64 -16.31
C MET A 175 28.32 16.45 -15.89
N SER A 176 29.39 16.73 -15.16
CA SER A 176 30.31 15.71 -14.65
C SER A 176 29.83 15.05 -13.35
N THR A 177 29.02 15.75 -12.54
CA THR A 177 28.57 15.28 -11.23
C THR A 177 27.14 15.73 -10.94
N LEU A 178 26.32 14.81 -10.43
CA LEU A 178 25.00 15.09 -9.84
C LEU A 178 25.08 14.87 -8.33
N SER A 179 24.41 15.70 -7.54
CA SER A 179 24.20 15.38 -6.13
C SER A 179 23.15 14.27 -5.99
N LYS A 180 23.15 13.60 -4.84
CA LYS A 180 22.11 12.61 -4.48
C LYS A 180 20.72 13.21 -4.59
N ASP A 181 20.53 14.41 -4.07
CA ASP A 181 19.24 15.10 -4.04
C ASP A 181 18.76 15.49 -5.44
N SER A 182 19.68 15.94 -6.31
CA SER A 182 19.34 16.23 -7.71
C SER A 182 18.99 14.95 -8.47
N LEU A 183 19.70 13.85 -8.20
CA LEU A 183 19.40 12.56 -8.81
C LEU A 183 18.04 12.02 -8.34
N MET A 184 17.76 12.12 -7.03
CA MET A 184 16.46 11.77 -6.46
C MET A 184 15.33 12.61 -7.06
N ALA A 185 15.51 13.93 -7.18
CA ALA A 185 14.54 14.83 -7.81
C ALA A 185 14.28 14.46 -9.28
N ILE A 186 15.31 14.05 -10.03
CA ILE A 186 15.17 13.52 -11.39
C ILE A 186 14.35 12.21 -11.37
N CYS A 187 14.66 11.28 -10.48
CA CYS A 187 13.94 10.00 -10.36
C CYS A 187 12.46 10.22 -10.00
N VAL A 188 12.15 11.04 -9.00
CA VAL A 188 10.78 11.41 -8.64
C VAL A 188 10.08 12.08 -9.82
N GLY A 189 10.70 13.12 -10.38
CA GLY A 189 10.09 13.88 -11.46
C GLY A 189 9.81 13.05 -12.69
N LEU A 190 10.66 12.07 -13.02
CA LEU A 190 10.45 11.12 -14.12
C LEU A 190 9.52 9.95 -13.79
N GLY A 191 9.12 9.78 -12.54
CA GLY A 191 8.33 8.64 -12.07
C GLY A 191 9.10 7.32 -12.12
N LEU A 192 10.39 7.35 -11.79
CA LEU A 192 11.26 6.17 -11.74
C LEU A 192 11.16 5.47 -10.37
N ASN A 193 11.53 4.19 -10.33
CA ASN A 193 11.55 3.41 -9.09
C ASN A 193 12.93 3.39 -8.42
N ALA A 194 13.01 2.75 -7.25
CA ALA A 194 14.26 2.64 -6.49
C ALA A 194 15.38 1.88 -7.23
N TYR A 195 15.01 0.94 -8.11
CA TYR A 195 15.96 0.26 -8.98
C TYR A 195 16.69 1.26 -9.87
N ALA A 196 15.95 2.09 -10.61
CA ALA A 196 16.53 3.10 -11.48
C ALA A 196 17.41 4.11 -10.70
N LEU A 197 16.98 4.55 -9.51
CA LEU A 197 17.80 5.42 -8.65
C LEU A 197 19.14 4.76 -8.29
N THR A 198 19.11 3.49 -7.87
CA THR A 198 20.32 2.74 -7.48
C THR A 198 21.28 2.63 -8.66
N ARG A 199 20.78 2.24 -9.84
CA ARG A 199 21.58 2.06 -11.04
C ARG A 199 22.15 3.36 -11.58
N LEU A 200 21.37 4.44 -11.55
CA LEU A 200 21.86 5.77 -11.93
C LEU A 200 22.89 6.30 -10.92
N ALA A 201 22.72 6.02 -9.62
CA ALA A 201 23.67 6.41 -8.58
C ALA A 201 25.01 5.68 -8.78
N GLU A 202 24.99 4.36 -9.02
CA GLU A 202 26.18 3.59 -9.39
C GLU A 202 26.90 4.19 -10.60
N LYS A 203 26.14 4.54 -11.65
CA LYS A 203 26.65 5.16 -12.88
C LYS A 203 27.23 6.56 -12.65
N ALA A 204 26.74 7.26 -11.63
CA ALA A 204 27.25 8.55 -11.17
C ALA A 204 28.42 8.42 -10.18
N GLY A 205 28.85 7.21 -9.81
CA GLY A 205 29.87 6.99 -8.79
C GLY A 205 29.39 7.32 -7.36
N ILE A 206 28.09 7.34 -7.14
CA ILE A 206 27.44 7.66 -5.86
C ILE A 206 27.11 6.36 -5.14
N HIS A 207 27.65 6.20 -3.93
CA HIS A 207 27.26 5.10 -3.05
C HIS A 207 26.05 5.49 -2.20
N LEU A 208 24.92 4.81 -2.43
CA LEU A 208 23.71 4.91 -1.59
C LEU A 208 23.82 3.92 -0.43
N ASN A 209 23.50 4.39 0.79
CA ASN A 209 23.49 3.58 1.98
C ASN A 209 22.08 3.53 2.58
N ARG A 210 21.40 2.39 2.42
CA ARG A 210 20.02 2.19 2.89
C ARG A 210 19.82 2.43 4.38
N ASP A 211 20.86 2.25 5.20
CA ASP A 211 20.79 2.39 6.65
C ASP A 211 21.04 3.84 7.12
N ARG A 212 21.31 4.77 6.20
CA ARG A 212 21.57 6.18 6.51
C ARG A 212 20.59 7.10 5.80
N MET A 213 20.13 8.13 6.51
CA MET A 213 19.41 9.24 5.88
C MET A 213 20.40 10.15 5.12
N PRO A 214 19.99 10.74 3.98
CA PRO A 214 18.67 10.66 3.36
C PRO A 214 18.43 9.41 2.49
N ASP A 215 19.48 8.67 2.15
CA ASP A 215 19.47 7.58 1.16
C ASP A 215 18.39 6.51 1.43
N GLY A 216 18.25 6.07 2.70
CA GLY A 216 17.22 5.12 3.11
C GLY A 216 15.80 5.61 2.87
N MET A 217 15.52 6.89 3.13
CA MET A 217 14.22 7.50 2.85
C MET A 217 13.97 7.60 1.35
N TYR A 218 14.98 7.98 0.56
CA TYR A 218 14.85 8.07 -0.90
C TYR A 218 14.48 6.72 -1.52
N LEU A 219 15.19 5.66 -1.14
CA LEU A 219 14.89 4.30 -1.61
C LEU A 219 13.49 3.86 -1.16
N THR A 220 13.15 4.07 0.11
CA THR A 220 11.84 3.66 0.65
C THR A 220 10.69 4.41 -0.02
N LEU A 221 10.85 5.70 -0.30
CA LEU A 221 9.84 6.51 -0.98
C LEU A 221 9.56 5.98 -2.39
N LEU A 222 10.59 5.68 -3.18
CA LEU A 222 10.42 5.16 -4.54
C LEU A 222 9.96 3.69 -4.59
N GLU A 223 10.21 2.91 -3.53
CA GLU A 223 9.67 1.54 -3.41
C GLU A 223 8.18 1.52 -3.03
N ARG A 224 7.76 2.45 -2.17
CA ARG A 224 6.39 2.50 -1.64
C ARG A 224 5.45 3.34 -2.48
N PHE A 225 5.97 4.40 -3.09
CA PHE A 225 5.20 5.39 -3.85
C PHE A 225 5.88 5.68 -5.20
N PRO A 226 6.06 4.67 -6.08
CA PRO A 226 6.58 4.92 -7.42
C PRO A 226 5.63 5.85 -8.20
N GLY A 227 6.18 6.77 -8.97
CA GLY A 227 5.39 7.72 -9.77
C GLY A 227 4.76 8.87 -8.98
N LEU A 228 5.14 9.07 -7.71
CA LEU A 228 4.67 10.18 -6.89
C LEU A 228 5.10 11.53 -7.50
N SER A 229 4.24 12.56 -7.36
CA SER A 229 4.59 13.91 -7.77
C SER A 229 5.72 14.48 -6.89
N LEU A 230 6.50 15.43 -7.41
CA LEU A 230 7.51 16.12 -6.62
C LEU A 230 6.91 16.83 -5.41
N TYR A 231 5.72 17.42 -5.57
CA TYR A 231 5.00 18.11 -4.50
C TYR A 231 4.70 17.16 -3.34
N ASP A 232 4.10 15.99 -3.63
CA ASP A 232 3.75 15.03 -2.59
C ASP A 232 5.01 14.39 -1.97
N ALA A 233 6.05 14.13 -2.78
CA ALA A 233 7.33 13.63 -2.29
C ALA A 233 7.95 14.62 -1.29
N ASN A 234 7.94 15.92 -1.61
CA ASN A 234 8.43 16.96 -0.72
C ASN A 234 7.59 17.07 0.55
N GLY A 235 6.26 16.95 0.46
CA GLY A 235 5.40 16.92 1.65
C GLY A 235 5.75 15.77 2.60
N ILE A 236 6.08 14.58 2.07
CA ILE A 236 6.52 13.44 2.89
C ILE A 236 7.90 13.71 3.52
N LEU A 237 8.85 14.26 2.76
CA LEU A 237 10.19 14.57 3.25
C LEU A 237 10.16 15.64 4.35
N GLU A 238 9.37 16.70 4.17
CA GLU A 238 9.19 17.76 5.16
C GLU A 238 8.54 17.22 6.44
N ALA A 239 7.55 16.33 6.34
CA ALA A 239 6.95 15.66 7.49
C ALA A 239 7.96 14.78 8.28
N GLN A 240 9.05 14.37 7.65
CA GLN A 240 10.17 13.66 8.27
C GLN A 240 11.31 14.60 8.70
N GLY A 241 11.12 15.92 8.60
CA GLY A 241 12.13 16.92 8.95
C GLY A 241 13.29 17.02 7.94
N MET A 242 13.09 16.54 6.71
CA MET A 242 14.08 16.57 5.64
C MET A 242 13.87 17.78 4.73
N ALA A 243 14.94 18.21 4.05
CA ALA A 243 14.84 19.29 3.07
C ALA A 243 14.06 18.83 1.82
N PRO A 244 13.25 19.72 1.21
CA PRO A 244 12.57 19.42 -0.05
C PRO A 244 13.57 19.22 -1.19
N LEU A 245 13.21 18.34 -2.11
CA LEU A 245 13.90 18.10 -3.37
C LEU A 245 13.63 19.23 -4.37
N GLY A 246 14.53 19.33 -5.35
CA GLY A 246 14.52 20.37 -6.36
C GLY A 246 15.57 21.44 -6.07
N SER A 247 15.55 22.49 -6.87
CA SER A 247 16.43 23.63 -6.66
C SER A 247 15.79 24.58 -5.66
N VAL A 248 16.49 24.85 -4.54
CA VAL A 248 16.06 25.88 -3.59
C VAL A 248 16.08 27.22 -4.31
N ASP A 249 14.93 27.86 -4.51
CA ASP A 249 14.89 29.22 -5.05
C ASP A 249 15.77 30.12 -4.19
N ARG A 250 16.93 30.52 -4.73
CA ARG A 250 17.74 31.60 -4.18
C ARG A 250 17.08 32.92 -4.58
N SER A 251 15.85 33.13 -4.15
CA SER A 251 15.16 34.41 -4.24
C SER A 251 14.87 34.91 -2.83
N ARG A 252 15.87 35.54 -2.25
CA ARG A 252 15.71 36.74 -1.44
C ARG A 252 16.62 37.82 -2.00
#